data_AF-A0A923Y6W9-F1
#
_entry.id   AF-A0A923Y6W9-F1
#
_cell.length_a   1.000
_cell.length_b   1.000
_cell.length_c   1.000
_cell.angle_alpha   90.00
_cell.angle_beta   90.00
_cell.angle_gamma   90.00
#
_symmetry.space_group_name_H-M   'P 1'
#
loop_
_entity.id
_entity.type
_entity.pdbx_description
1 polymer ?
#
loop_
_entity_poly.entity_id
_entity_poly.type
_entity_poly.pdbx_seq_one_letter_code
_entity_poly.pdbx_strand_id
1 'polypeptide(L)'
;PVTARVRREASRSSHAVRRAVAALDYQETINFSFVEARWEHELAGNAAPIEVLNPIAAPLAVMRSGLVGSLVQILRNNLARKAPRVRIFEIGRVFSRDASVTSTLTSVAGISQPLRVAGLAWGPVDPLQWGAAERHVDFFDVKGDVEQLLAPRAVSFVAAEHPAMPPGRCAAVIVDGLAIGHVGEFHPRWRQAYDLPTAPIVFELDLAGVQARGVPQAAALPRQQAARRDLALVVQDSVRHDALMAALRDDASGLVRSATLFDVYRPKAGAADFAADERSLAVRLELLSDDATLTDEVIDAAVASAIARATAACGARLRA
;
A
#
# COMPACT_ATOMS: atom_id res chain seq x y z
N PRO A 1 7.67 -11.06 -40.33
CA PRO A 1 8.54 -9.89 -40.03
C PRO A 1 8.77 -9.76 -38.51
N VAL A 2 10.03 -9.70 -38.08
CA VAL A 2 10.39 -9.46 -36.66
C VAL A 2 10.36 -7.95 -36.43
N THR A 3 9.38 -7.47 -35.65
CA THR A 3 9.23 -6.06 -35.29
C THR A 3 9.81 -5.81 -33.90
N ALA A 4 10.63 -4.76 -33.75
CA ALA A 4 11.16 -4.36 -32.45
C ALA A 4 10.01 -3.96 -31.51
N ARG A 5 9.91 -4.63 -30.36
CA ARG A 5 8.97 -4.26 -29.29
C ARG A 5 9.61 -3.19 -28.42
N VAL A 6 9.55 -1.94 -28.87
CA VAL A 6 10.02 -0.78 -28.09
C VAL A 6 9.07 -0.58 -26.91
N ARG A 7 9.61 -0.47 -25.70
CA ARG A 7 8.80 -0.21 -24.50
C ARG A 7 8.27 1.22 -24.58
N ARG A 8 6.96 1.39 -24.32
CA ARG A 8 6.34 2.70 -24.18
C ARG A 8 6.92 3.44 -22.98
N GLU A 9 7.14 4.75 -23.08
CA GLU A 9 7.61 5.60 -21.98
C GLU A 9 6.72 5.51 -20.73
N ALA A 10 5.41 5.34 -20.95
CA ALA A 10 4.38 5.10 -19.95
C ALA A 10 4.48 3.74 -19.23
N SER A 11 5.54 2.97 -19.48
CA SER A 11 5.77 1.67 -18.83
C SER A 11 7.23 1.52 -18.44
N ARG A 12 7.49 1.08 -17.21
CA ARG A 12 8.83 0.69 -16.74
C ARG A 12 9.05 -0.83 -16.84
N SER A 13 10.31 -1.23 -16.94
CA SER A 13 10.68 -2.66 -16.98
C SER A 13 10.55 -3.32 -15.61
N SER A 14 10.45 -4.64 -15.58
CA SER A 14 10.53 -5.42 -14.33
C SER A 14 11.91 -5.29 -13.65
N HIS A 15 12.99 -5.04 -14.40
CA HIS A 15 14.30 -4.71 -13.81
C HIS A 15 14.31 -3.34 -13.12
N ALA A 16 13.57 -2.36 -13.65
CA ALA A 16 13.41 -1.07 -13.00
C ALA A 16 12.61 -1.21 -11.69
N VAL A 17 11.57 -2.06 -11.69
CA VAL A 17 10.83 -2.41 -10.45
C VAL A 17 11.76 -3.06 -9.42
N ARG A 18 12.58 -4.06 -9.81
CA ARG A 18 13.56 -4.68 -8.90
C ARG A 18 14.49 -3.67 -8.26
N ARG A 19 15.06 -2.76 -9.05
CA ARG A 19 15.95 -1.71 -8.53
C ARG A 19 15.23 -0.75 -7.58
N ALA A 20 13.97 -0.40 -7.89
CA ALA A 20 13.19 0.46 -7.01
C ALA A 20 12.91 -0.21 -5.65
N VAL A 21 12.53 -1.49 -5.66
CA VAL A 21 12.30 -2.25 -4.41
C VAL A 21 13.60 -2.48 -3.64
N ALA A 22 14.71 -2.74 -4.33
CA ALA A 22 16.03 -2.84 -3.69
C ALA A 22 16.49 -1.50 -3.07
N ALA A 23 16.17 -0.37 -3.70
CA ALA A 23 16.45 0.96 -3.15
C ALA A 23 15.62 1.28 -1.88
N LEU A 24 14.52 0.56 -1.65
CA LEU A 24 13.70 0.59 -0.43
C LEU A 24 14.19 -0.41 0.64
N ASP A 25 15.44 -0.87 0.50
CA ASP A 25 16.11 -1.78 1.43
C ASP A 25 15.45 -3.16 1.54
N TYR A 26 15.06 -3.73 0.40
CA TYR A 26 14.64 -5.13 0.30
C TYR A 26 15.64 -5.96 -0.50
N GLN A 27 15.89 -7.18 -0.05
CA GLN A 27 16.74 -8.15 -0.74
C GLN A 27 15.91 -9.04 -1.68
N GLU A 28 16.30 -9.16 -2.94
CA GLU A 28 15.61 -10.03 -3.89
C GLU A 28 15.83 -11.50 -3.54
N THR A 29 14.76 -12.29 -3.62
CA THR A 29 14.74 -13.75 -3.48
C THR A 29 14.10 -14.39 -4.71
N ILE A 30 14.53 -15.61 -5.04
CA ILE A 30 13.98 -16.40 -6.13
C ILE A 30 13.54 -17.73 -5.55
N ASN A 31 12.25 -18.04 -5.67
CA ASN A 31 11.65 -19.22 -5.06
C ASN A 31 11.05 -20.16 -6.13
N PHE A 32 10.84 -21.42 -5.74
CA PHE A 32 10.15 -22.37 -6.60
C PHE A 32 8.70 -21.94 -6.86
N SER A 33 8.24 -22.15 -8.09
CA SER A 33 6.84 -21.89 -8.47
C SER A 33 5.89 -23.01 -8.05
N PHE A 34 6.43 -24.21 -7.81
CA PHE A 34 5.74 -25.32 -7.16
C PHE A 34 6.00 -25.28 -5.65
N VAL A 35 4.94 -25.40 -4.87
CA VAL A 35 4.89 -25.12 -3.43
C VAL A 35 4.01 -26.13 -2.69
N GLU A 36 3.95 -26.01 -1.37
CA GLU A 36 3.10 -26.82 -0.51
C GLU A 36 1.64 -26.49 -0.73
N ALA A 37 0.80 -27.52 -0.92
CA ALA A 37 -0.65 -27.35 -1.03
C ALA A 37 -1.25 -26.62 0.19
N ARG A 38 -0.63 -26.79 1.36
CA ARG A 38 -1.02 -26.09 2.59
C ARG A 38 -1.01 -24.56 2.42
N TRP A 39 0.00 -23.99 1.77
CA TRP A 39 0.11 -22.53 1.61
C TRP A 39 -1.02 -21.98 0.75
N GLU A 40 -1.41 -22.71 -0.28
CA GLU A 40 -2.52 -22.34 -1.16
C GLU A 40 -3.85 -22.28 -0.40
N HIS A 41 -4.13 -23.27 0.44
CA HIS A 41 -5.36 -23.31 1.23
C HIS A 41 -5.35 -22.25 2.35
N GLU A 42 -4.25 -22.15 3.09
CA GLU A 42 -4.17 -21.31 4.30
C GLU A 42 -3.94 -19.82 3.99
N LEU A 43 -3.00 -19.52 3.10
CA LEU A 43 -2.52 -18.14 2.88
C LEU A 43 -3.16 -17.50 1.66
N ALA A 44 -3.42 -18.28 0.59
CA ALA A 44 -4.05 -17.77 -0.62
C ALA A 44 -5.58 -17.99 -0.64
N GLY A 45 -6.13 -18.83 0.24
CA GLY A 45 -7.55 -19.20 0.20
C GLY A 45 -7.95 -19.95 -1.06
N ASN A 46 -6.98 -20.58 -1.73
CA ASN A 46 -7.16 -21.31 -2.97
C ASN A 46 -7.45 -22.79 -2.68
N ALA A 47 -8.73 -23.17 -2.72
CA ALA A 47 -9.18 -24.53 -2.47
C ALA A 47 -8.93 -25.51 -3.63
N ALA A 48 -8.56 -25.01 -4.82
CA ALA A 48 -8.35 -25.83 -6.01
C ALA A 48 -7.08 -25.39 -6.76
N PRO A 49 -5.89 -25.53 -6.15
CA PRO A 49 -4.62 -25.16 -6.78
C PRO A 49 -4.30 -26.05 -7.99
N ILE A 50 -3.38 -25.61 -8.84
CA ILE A 50 -2.99 -26.38 -10.03
C ILE A 50 -1.97 -27.43 -9.60
N GLU A 51 -2.34 -28.70 -9.66
CA GLU A 51 -1.48 -29.81 -9.23
C GLU A 51 -0.41 -30.14 -10.28
N VAL A 52 0.77 -30.49 -9.78
CA VAL A 52 1.87 -31.02 -10.58
C VAL A 52 1.69 -32.54 -10.63
N LEU A 53 1.52 -33.11 -11.84
CA LEU A 53 1.25 -34.54 -12.00
C LEU A 53 2.36 -35.44 -11.44
N ASN A 54 3.62 -35.05 -11.63
CA ASN A 54 4.80 -35.81 -11.20
C ASN A 54 5.73 -34.88 -10.40
N PRO A 55 5.40 -34.57 -9.12
CA PRO A 55 6.18 -33.64 -8.34
C PRO A 55 7.53 -34.25 -7.93
N ILE A 56 8.59 -33.44 -7.92
CA ILE A 56 9.94 -33.88 -7.53
C ILE A 56 10.01 -34.28 -6.05
N ALA A 57 9.12 -33.72 -5.22
CA ALA A 57 8.97 -34.04 -3.80
C ALA A 57 7.53 -33.72 -3.35
N ALA A 58 7.04 -34.42 -2.32
CA ALA A 58 5.66 -34.24 -1.82
C ALA A 58 5.31 -32.80 -1.40
N PRO A 59 6.21 -32.01 -0.78
CA PRO A 59 5.94 -30.59 -0.48
C PRO A 59 5.87 -29.68 -1.71
N LEU A 60 6.22 -30.14 -2.91
CA LEU A 60 6.27 -29.35 -4.13
C LEU A 60 5.19 -29.80 -5.13
N ALA A 61 3.98 -30.01 -4.61
CA ALA A 61 2.89 -30.68 -5.31
C ALA A 61 1.98 -29.75 -6.14
N VAL A 62 1.96 -28.44 -5.85
CA VAL A 62 1.03 -27.52 -6.51
C VAL A 62 1.70 -26.24 -6.99
N MET A 63 1.17 -25.62 -8.03
CA MET A 63 1.61 -24.29 -8.48
C MET A 63 1.07 -23.21 -7.56
N ARG A 64 1.92 -22.25 -7.19
CA ARG A 64 1.55 -21.12 -6.34
C ARG A 64 0.56 -20.15 -7.00
N SER A 65 -0.47 -19.71 -6.30
CA SER A 65 -1.38 -18.63 -6.74
C SER A 65 -1.04 -17.25 -6.14
N GLY A 66 -0.14 -17.23 -5.15
CA GLY A 66 0.45 -16.04 -4.54
C GLY A 66 1.93 -16.23 -4.22
N LEU A 67 2.60 -15.16 -3.82
CA LEU A 67 4.03 -15.16 -3.45
C LEU A 67 4.25 -15.12 -1.93
N VAL A 68 3.22 -14.75 -1.15
CA VAL A 68 3.29 -14.61 0.31
C VAL A 68 3.84 -15.87 1.00
N GLY A 69 3.37 -17.06 0.60
CA GLY A 69 3.83 -18.33 1.21
C GLY A 69 5.33 -18.55 1.05
N SER A 70 5.87 -18.26 -0.14
CA SER A 70 7.31 -18.35 -0.41
C SER A 70 8.10 -17.38 0.47
N LEU A 71 7.66 -16.13 0.61
CA LEU A 71 8.33 -15.13 1.45
C LEU A 71 8.30 -15.51 2.94
N VAL A 72 7.18 -16.04 3.43
CA VAL A 72 7.06 -16.54 4.81
C VAL A 72 8.05 -17.69 5.04
N GLN A 73 8.21 -18.62 4.09
CA GLN A 73 9.18 -19.69 4.22
C GLN A 73 10.62 -19.17 4.27
N ILE A 74 10.96 -18.15 3.47
CA ILE A 74 12.28 -17.51 3.53
C ILE A 74 12.50 -16.81 4.88
N LEU A 75 11.49 -16.14 5.41
CA LEU A 75 11.56 -15.55 6.76
C LEU A 75 11.89 -16.63 7.80
N ARG A 76 11.15 -17.75 7.82
CA ARG A 76 11.40 -18.87 8.74
C ARG A 76 12.82 -19.40 8.63
N ASN A 77 13.32 -19.57 7.40
CA ASN A 77 14.68 -20.03 7.16
C ASN A 77 15.74 -19.07 7.73
N ASN A 78 15.53 -17.77 7.65
CA ASN A 78 16.43 -16.75 8.20
C ASN A 78 16.33 -16.65 9.72
N LEU A 79 15.13 -16.75 10.29
CA LEU A 79 14.91 -16.78 11.73
C LEU A 79 15.57 -18.00 12.39
N ALA A 80 15.52 -19.18 11.74
CA ALA A 80 16.24 -20.37 12.19
C ALA A 80 17.76 -20.16 12.27
N ARG A 81 18.28 -19.15 11.55
CA ARG A 81 19.69 -18.71 11.55
C ARG A 81 19.93 -17.45 12.38
N LYS A 82 18.94 -17.07 13.21
CA LYS A 82 19.00 -15.92 14.13
C LYS A 82 19.19 -14.57 13.42
N ALA A 83 18.70 -14.43 12.20
CA ALA A 83 18.68 -13.12 11.53
C ALA A 83 17.77 -12.15 12.32
N PRO A 84 18.27 -10.98 12.78
CA PRO A 84 17.52 -10.06 13.62
C PRO A 84 16.52 -9.20 12.82
N ARG A 85 16.73 -9.09 11.51
CA ARG A 85 15.95 -8.27 10.58
C ARG A 85 15.92 -8.93 9.22
N VAL A 86 14.75 -9.00 8.60
CA VAL A 86 14.55 -9.61 7.28
C VAL A 86 13.61 -8.73 6.46
N ARG A 87 14.13 -8.17 5.37
CA ARG A 87 13.35 -7.46 4.35
C ARG A 87 13.66 -8.06 2.99
N ILE A 88 12.68 -8.73 2.42
CA ILE A 88 12.85 -9.53 1.21
C ILE A 88 11.72 -9.26 0.22
N PHE A 89 12.01 -9.43 -1.06
CA PHE A 89 11.00 -9.33 -2.11
C PHE A 89 11.20 -10.38 -3.19
N GLU A 90 10.15 -10.63 -3.97
CA GLU A 90 10.18 -11.49 -5.14
C GLU A 90 9.33 -10.89 -6.26
N ILE A 91 9.81 -11.02 -7.52
CA ILE A 91 8.98 -10.85 -8.71
C ILE A 91 8.85 -12.20 -9.40
N GLY A 92 7.64 -12.74 -9.44
CA GLY A 92 7.39 -14.10 -9.90
C GLY A 92 6.04 -14.27 -10.59
N ARG A 93 5.92 -15.32 -11.42
CA ARG A 93 4.61 -15.74 -11.93
C ARG A 93 3.83 -16.44 -10.82
N VAL A 94 2.53 -16.19 -10.83
CA VAL A 94 1.53 -16.96 -10.08
C VAL A 94 0.57 -17.61 -11.07
N PHE A 95 -0.12 -18.65 -10.62
CA PHE A 95 -0.90 -19.52 -11.49
C PHE A 95 -2.31 -19.69 -10.92
N SER A 96 -3.31 -19.42 -11.74
CA SER A 96 -4.71 -19.64 -11.39
C SER A 96 -5.48 -20.18 -12.60
N ARG A 97 -6.56 -20.91 -12.33
CA ARG A 97 -7.46 -21.37 -13.38
C ARG A 97 -8.31 -20.22 -13.87
N ASP A 98 -8.37 -20.03 -15.17
CA ASP A 98 -9.16 -19.00 -15.84
C ASP A 98 -9.57 -19.50 -17.24
N ALA A 99 -10.84 -19.90 -17.36
CA ALA A 99 -11.39 -20.46 -18.59
C ALA A 99 -11.40 -19.46 -19.77
N SER A 100 -11.25 -18.16 -19.51
CA SER A 100 -11.18 -17.14 -20.55
C SER A 100 -9.83 -17.10 -21.28
N VAL A 101 -8.78 -17.67 -20.67
CA VAL A 101 -7.44 -17.67 -21.26
C VAL A 101 -7.37 -18.67 -22.42
N THR A 102 -7.04 -18.17 -23.61
CA THR A 102 -6.79 -18.99 -24.80
C THR A 102 -5.32 -19.36 -24.93
N SER A 103 -5.05 -20.47 -25.63
CA SER A 103 -3.67 -20.87 -25.94
C SER A 103 -3.02 -19.88 -26.91
N THR A 104 -1.80 -19.45 -26.61
CA THR A 104 -0.95 -18.65 -27.51
C THR A 104 0.49 -19.15 -27.40
N LEU A 105 1.43 -18.53 -28.12
CA LEU A 105 2.86 -18.82 -27.96
C LEU A 105 3.39 -18.56 -26.54
N THR A 106 2.65 -17.83 -25.71
CA THR A 106 3.07 -17.43 -24.35
C THR A 106 2.03 -17.70 -23.26
N SER A 107 0.92 -18.36 -23.58
CA SER A 107 -0.16 -18.67 -22.63
C SER A 107 -0.69 -20.08 -22.85
N VAL A 108 -1.15 -20.69 -21.76
CA VAL A 108 -1.78 -22.02 -21.75
C VAL A 108 -3.27 -21.84 -21.56
N ALA A 109 -4.07 -22.51 -22.38
CA ALA A 109 -5.52 -22.41 -22.30
C ALA A 109 -6.02 -22.80 -20.90
N GLY A 110 -6.95 -22.01 -20.34
CA GLY A 110 -7.51 -22.26 -19.02
C GLY A 110 -6.64 -21.84 -17.84
N ILE A 111 -5.44 -21.28 -18.06
CA ILE A 111 -4.47 -20.95 -17.00
C ILE A 111 -3.97 -19.52 -17.11
N SER A 112 -4.36 -18.68 -16.16
CA SER A 112 -3.83 -17.33 -16.00
C SER A 112 -2.47 -17.37 -15.31
N GLN A 113 -1.51 -16.62 -15.86
CA GLN A 113 -0.11 -16.62 -15.41
C GLN A 113 0.44 -15.19 -15.19
N PRO A 114 -0.23 -14.34 -14.40
CA PRO A 114 0.23 -12.97 -14.21
C PRO A 114 1.57 -12.93 -13.46
N LEU A 115 2.33 -11.87 -13.69
CA LEU A 115 3.50 -11.56 -12.88
C LEU A 115 3.04 -10.72 -11.69
N ARG A 116 3.57 -11.03 -10.50
CA ARG A 116 3.35 -10.25 -9.29
C ARG A 116 4.68 -9.82 -8.69
N VAL A 117 4.64 -8.75 -7.91
CA VAL A 117 5.72 -8.32 -7.02
C VAL A 117 5.19 -8.39 -5.59
N ALA A 118 5.92 -9.10 -4.73
CA ALA A 118 5.58 -9.19 -3.32
C ALA A 118 6.79 -8.86 -2.46
N GLY A 119 6.54 -8.29 -1.29
CA GLY A 119 7.56 -8.01 -0.29
C GLY A 119 7.09 -8.41 1.10
N LEU A 120 8.08 -8.72 1.94
CA LEU A 120 7.90 -9.03 3.35
C LEU A 120 8.95 -8.27 4.16
N ALA A 121 8.51 -7.59 5.20
CA ALA A 121 9.36 -6.92 6.17
C ALA A 121 9.11 -7.45 7.58
N TRP A 122 10.21 -7.75 8.29
CA TRP A 122 10.19 -8.26 9.66
C TRP A 122 11.41 -7.75 10.44
N GLY A 123 11.20 -7.46 11.73
CA GLY A 123 12.24 -6.97 12.64
C GLY A 123 12.28 -5.44 12.72
N PRO A 124 13.40 -4.86 13.21
CA PRO A 124 13.58 -3.42 13.32
C PRO A 124 13.46 -2.68 11.97
N VAL A 125 12.98 -1.44 11.98
CA VAL A 125 12.90 -0.59 10.77
C VAL A 125 14.28 -0.31 10.21
N ASP A 126 15.19 0.17 11.05
CA ASP A 126 16.58 0.36 10.69
C ASP A 126 17.43 -0.81 11.18
N PRO A 127 18.55 -1.13 10.51
CA PRO A 127 19.62 -1.89 11.13
C PRO A 127 20.11 -1.22 12.43
N LEU A 128 20.78 -1.97 13.30
CA LEU A 128 21.35 -1.44 14.55
C LEU A 128 22.17 -0.17 14.28
N GLN A 129 21.74 0.94 14.87
CA GLN A 129 22.31 2.27 14.65
C GLN A 129 22.12 3.17 15.88
N TRP A 130 22.97 4.19 16.02
CA TRP A 130 23.05 5.02 17.24
C TRP A 130 22.17 6.28 17.22
N GLY A 131 21.70 6.67 16.03
CA GLY A 131 20.98 7.93 15.79
C GLY A 131 19.47 7.85 15.96
N ALA A 132 18.88 6.67 16.18
CA ALA A 132 17.47 6.50 16.47
C ALA A 132 17.21 5.37 17.47
N ALA A 133 16.11 5.49 18.22
CA ALA A 133 15.63 4.40 19.04
C ALA A 133 15.14 3.24 18.18
N GLU A 134 15.43 2.01 18.60
CA GLU A 134 14.94 0.83 17.90
C GLU A 134 13.41 0.76 17.95
N ARG A 135 12.79 0.58 16.78
CA ARG A 135 11.37 0.23 16.65
C ARG A 135 11.20 -0.85 15.59
N HIS A 136 10.20 -1.71 15.78
CA HIS A 136 9.82 -2.70 14.77
C HIS A 136 9.10 -2.05 13.59
N VAL A 137 9.24 -2.68 12.43
CA VAL A 137 8.46 -2.34 11.23
C VAL A 137 6.97 -2.50 11.51
N ASP A 138 6.19 -1.52 11.06
CA ASP A 138 4.74 -1.53 11.14
C ASP A 138 4.08 -1.39 9.76
N PHE A 139 2.75 -1.36 9.75
CA PHE A 139 1.95 -1.23 8.53
C PHE A 139 2.29 0.04 7.73
N PHE A 140 2.56 1.16 8.41
CA PHE A 140 2.78 2.44 7.77
C PHE A 140 4.16 2.52 7.10
N ASP A 141 5.16 1.81 7.61
CA ASP A 141 6.47 1.68 6.95
C ASP A 141 6.34 1.03 5.56
N VAL A 142 5.68 -0.14 5.50
CA VAL A 142 5.50 -0.87 4.24
C VAL A 142 4.47 -0.20 3.32
N LYS A 143 3.45 0.46 3.89
CA LYS A 143 2.56 1.34 3.11
C LYS A 143 3.37 2.43 2.41
N GLY A 144 4.31 3.07 3.11
CA GLY A 144 5.21 4.07 2.54
C GLY A 144 6.10 3.51 1.43
N ASP A 145 6.62 2.29 1.59
CA ASP A 145 7.37 1.59 0.54
C ASP A 145 6.51 1.36 -0.72
N VAL A 146 5.25 0.93 -0.54
CA VAL A 146 4.30 0.73 -1.65
C VAL A 146 3.94 2.06 -2.32
N GLU A 147 3.74 3.13 -1.55
CA GLU A 147 3.50 4.48 -2.08
C GLU A 147 4.70 4.97 -2.92
N GLN A 148 5.92 4.82 -2.41
CA GLN A 148 7.14 5.18 -3.14
C GLN A 148 7.31 4.34 -4.41
N LEU A 149 7.00 3.04 -4.34
CA LEU A 149 7.06 2.17 -5.50
C LEU A 149 6.11 2.63 -6.60
N LEU A 150 4.91 3.10 -6.25
CA LEU A 150 3.85 3.51 -7.19
C LEU A 150 3.92 5.00 -7.58
N ALA A 151 4.74 5.80 -6.90
CA ALA A 151 4.93 7.20 -7.21
C ALA A 151 5.35 7.43 -8.68
N PRO A 152 4.88 8.51 -9.33
CA PRO A 152 4.05 9.60 -8.78
C PRO A 152 2.53 9.34 -8.92
N ARG A 153 2.08 8.12 -9.20
CA ARG A 153 0.64 7.85 -9.35
C ARG A 153 -0.05 7.97 -7.98
N ALA A 154 -1.25 8.53 -7.97
CA ALA A 154 -2.08 8.58 -6.78
C ALA A 154 -2.51 7.17 -6.40
N VAL A 155 -2.23 6.78 -5.16
CA VAL A 155 -2.60 5.48 -4.60
C VAL A 155 -3.62 5.71 -3.49
N SER A 156 -4.64 4.87 -3.45
CA SER A 156 -5.56 4.81 -2.32
C SER A 156 -5.54 3.42 -1.69
N PHE A 157 -5.79 3.39 -0.38
CA PHE A 157 -5.76 2.18 0.42
C PHE A 157 -7.14 1.99 1.05
N VAL A 158 -7.80 0.89 0.74
CA VAL A 158 -9.15 0.59 1.23
C VAL A 158 -9.07 -0.65 2.12
N ALA A 159 -9.65 -0.59 3.32
CA ALA A 159 -9.72 -1.75 4.21
C ALA A 159 -10.29 -2.96 3.44
N ALA A 160 -9.61 -4.10 3.54
CA ALA A 160 -9.93 -5.29 2.78
C ALA A 160 -9.80 -6.55 3.65
N GLU A 161 -10.35 -7.65 3.13
CA GLU A 161 -10.16 -8.99 3.69
C GLU A 161 -9.19 -9.77 2.81
N HIS A 162 -8.32 -10.55 3.45
CA HIS A 162 -7.37 -11.40 2.74
C HIS A 162 -7.03 -12.63 3.59
N PRO A 163 -6.98 -13.87 3.06
CA PRO A 163 -6.77 -15.07 3.87
C PRO A 163 -5.49 -15.05 4.74
N ALA A 164 -4.40 -14.47 4.21
CA ALA A 164 -3.14 -14.29 4.94
C ALA A 164 -3.08 -13.10 5.92
N MET A 165 -4.08 -12.21 5.99
CA MET A 165 -4.02 -10.96 6.78
C MET A 165 -5.34 -10.75 7.56
N PRO A 166 -5.31 -10.28 8.81
CA PRO A 166 -6.52 -10.17 9.60
C PRO A 166 -7.36 -8.96 9.16
N PRO A 167 -8.69 -9.01 9.32
CA PRO A 167 -9.55 -7.85 9.12
C PRO A 167 -9.07 -6.64 9.94
N GLY A 168 -9.16 -5.44 9.36
CA GLY A 168 -8.73 -4.19 10.00
C GLY A 168 -7.22 -3.92 9.97
N ARG A 169 -6.38 -4.88 9.55
CA ARG A 169 -4.93 -4.68 9.33
C ARG A 169 -4.49 -5.17 7.94
N CYS A 170 -5.40 -5.04 6.98
CA CYS A 170 -5.20 -5.32 5.57
C CYS A 170 -5.87 -4.21 4.75
N ALA A 171 -5.17 -3.75 3.72
CA ALA A 171 -5.71 -2.79 2.77
C ALA A 171 -5.48 -3.27 1.33
N ALA A 172 -6.53 -3.20 0.51
CA ALA A 172 -6.42 -3.26 -0.93
C ALA A 172 -5.73 -1.99 -1.44
N VAL A 173 -4.78 -2.18 -2.35
CA VAL A 173 -4.01 -1.11 -2.99
C VAL A 173 -4.70 -0.77 -4.31
N ILE A 174 -5.27 0.42 -4.40
CA ILE A 174 -6.06 0.88 -5.54
C ILE A 174 -5.30 1.98 -6.28
N VAL A 175 -5.15 1.81 -7.59
CA VAL A 175 -4.55 2.81 -8.49
C VAL A 175 -5.45 2.99 -9.71
N ASP A 176 -5.79 4.23 -10.07
CA ASP A 176 -6.71 4.56 -11.17
C ASP A 176 -8.04 3.80 -11.09
N GLY A 177 -8.56 3.62 -9.86
CA GLY A 177 -9.82 2.90 -9.59
C GLY A 177 -9.72 1.37 -9.64
N LEU A 178 -8.54 0.81 -9.94
CA LEU A 178 -8.32 -0.63 -10.03
C LEU A 178 -7.57 -1.17 -8.82
N ALA A 179 -8.08 -2.25 -8.21
CA ALA A 179 -7.38 -2.99 -7.17
C ALA A 179 -6.21 -3.78 -7.79
N ILE A 180 -4.99 -3.39 -7.46
CA ILE A 180 -3.78 -4.05 -7.97
C ILE A 180 -3.16 -5.00 -6.97
N GLY A 181 -3.66 -5.09 -5.74
CA GLY A 181 -3.11 -6.02 -4.74
C GLY A 181 -3.44 -5.60 -3.32
N HIS A 182 -2.65 -6.07 -2.36
CA HIS A 182 -2.87 -5.84 -0.93
C HIS A 182 -1.57 -5.54 -0.19
N VAL A 183 -1.69 -4.83 0.93
CA VAL A 183 -0.66 -4.66 1.97
C VAL A 183 -1.29 -4.89 3.33
N GLY A 184 -0.57 -5.50 4.27
CA GLY A 184 -1.11 -5.74 5.60
C GLY A 184 -0.19 -6.51 6.53
N GLU A 185 -0.61 -6.58 7.79
CA GLU A 185 0.06 -7.40 8.80
C GLU A 185 -0.33 -8.87 8.61
N PHE A 186 0.64 -9.77 8.74
CA PHE A 186 0.40 -11.20 8.61
C PHE A 186 -0.53 -11.72 9.72
N HIS A 187 -1.47 -12.59 9.36
CA HIS A 187 -2.53 -13.03 10.26
C HIS A 187 -1.98 -13.72 11.54
N PRO A 188 -2.45 -13.36 12.75
CA PRO A 188 -1.95 -13.94 14.01
C PRO A 188 -2.04 -15.46 14.10
N ARG A 189 -3.13 -16.05 13.58
CA ARG A 189 -3.29 -17.51 13.40
C ARG A 189 -2.12 -18.13 12.64
N TRP A 190 -1.75 -17.56 11.50
CA TRP A 190 -0.65 -18.08 10.68
C TRP A 190 0.70 -17.76 11.31
N ARG A 191 0.88 -16.56 11.88
CA ARG A 191 2.07 -16.25 12.68
C ARG A 191 2.37 -17.37 13.69
N GLN A 192 1.35 -17.84 14.42
CA GLN A 192 1.51 -18.98 15.34
C GLN A 192 1.76 -20.30 14.61
N ALA A 193 0.97 -20.63 13.59
CA ALA A 193 1.07 -21.90 12.86
C ALA A 193 2.37 -22.09 12.06
N TYR A 194 3.11 -21.01 11.81
CA TYR A 194 4.41 -20.98 11.13
C TYR A 194 5.57 -20.67 12.09
N ASP A 195 5.32 -20.63 13.41
CA ASP A 195 6.29 -20.37 14.49
C ASP A 195 7.06 -19.04 14.34
N LEU A 196 6.36 -17.97 13.94
CA LEU A 196 6.93 -16.64 13.82
C LEU A 196 6.84 -15.87 15.17
N PRO A 197 7.94 -15.28 15.67
CA PRO A 197 7.93 -14.56 16.95
C PRO A 197 6.95 -13.38 16.96
N THR A 198 6.96 -12.58 15.88
CA THR A 198 6.06 -11.44 15.66
C THR A 198 5.52 -11.49 14.22
N ALA A 199 4.40 -10.81 13.96
CA ALA A 199 3.81 -10.80 12.63
C ALA A 199 4.65 -9.92 11.68
N PRO A 200 5.10 -10.43 10.52
CA PRO A 200 5.68 -9.58 9.49
C PRO A 200 4.60 -8.72 8.81
N ILE A 201 5.04 -7.67 8.14
CA ILE A 201 4.21 -6.88 7.23
C ILE A 201 4.49 -7.35 5.81
N VAL A 202 3.43 -7.59 5.04
CA VAL A 202 3.51 -8.16 3.69
C VAL A 202 2.75 -7.29 2.71
N PHE A 203 3.25 -7.23 1.47
CA PHE A 203 2.49 -6.72 0.34
C PHE A 203 2.61 -7.67 -0.85
N GLU A 204 1.60 -7.70 -1.71
CA GLU A 204 1.62 -8.36 -3.00
C GLU A 204 0.80 -7.56 -4.01
N LEU A 205 1.41 -7.19 -5.12
CA LEU A 205 0.84 -6.36 -6.18
C LEU A 205 0.99 -7.03 -7.55
N ASP A 206 0.00 -6.83 -8.41
CA ASP A 206 0.09 -7.11 -9.84
C ASP A 206 1.22 -6.28 -10.46
N LEU A 207 2.16 -6.96 -11.14
CA LEU A 207 3.34 -6.30 -11.67
C LEU A 207 2.96 -5.33 -12.80
N ALA A 208 1.95 -5.62 -13.62
CA ALA A 208 1.54 -4.72 -14.70
C ALA A 208 0.99 -3.41 -14.13
N GLY A 209 0.21 -3.50 -13.04
CA GLY A 209 -0.24 -2.35 -12.26
C GLY A 209 0.92 -1.49 -11.77
N VAL A 210 1.99 -2.11 -11.28
CA VAL A 210 3.21 -1.44 -10.81
C VAL A 210 4.08 -0.91 -11.96
N GLN A 211 4.06 -1.53 -13.14
CA GLN A 211 4.85 -1.13 -14.30
C GLN A 211 4.29 0.08 -15.04
N ALA A 212 2.97 0.32 -14.95
CA ALA A 212 2.33 1.47 -15.58
C ALA A 212 2.72 2.78 -14.86
N ARG A 213 3.07 3.81 -15.65
CA ARG A 213 3.44 5.15 -15.18
C ARG A 213 2.84 6.23 -16.10
N GLY A 214 2.52 7.38 -15.53
CA GLY A 214 2.17 8.57 -16.31
C GLY A 214 3.40 9.10 -17.06
N VAL A 215 3.18 9.61 -18.27
CA VAL A 215 4.17 10.44 -18.96
C VAL A 215 4.02 11.87 -18.41
N PRO A 216 5.08 12.48 -17.87
CA PRO A 216 5.01 13.84 -17.34
C PRO A 216 4.49 14.82 -18.39
N GLN A 217 3.54 15.67 -18.00
CA GLN A 217 3.08 16.79 -18.82
C GLN A 217 3.63 18.08 -18.23
N ALA A 218 4.21 18.93 -19.08
CA ALA A 218 4.70 20.23 -18.64
C ALA A 218 3.54 21.12 -18.20
N ALA A 219 3.67 21.72 -17.02
CA ALA A 219 2.72 22.70 -16.50
C ALA A 219 3.46 23.99 -16.16
N ALA A 220 2.77 25.13 -16.23
CA ALA A 220 3.33 26.40 -15.81
C ALA A 220 3.64 26.38 -14.31
N LEU A 221 4.77 26.99 -13.93
CA LEU A 221 5.10 27.15 -12.52
C LEU A 221 4.25 28.27 -11.91
N PRO A 222 3.69 28.08 -10.70
CA PRO A 222 2.99 29.16 -10.00
C PRO A 222 3.88 30.38 -9.82
N ARG A 223 3.33 31.57 -10.11
CA ARG A 223 4.01 32.85 -9.88
C ARG A 223 3.66 33.46 -8.53
N GLN A 224 2.53 33.02 -7.95
CA GLN A 224 2.02 33.50 -6.68
C GLN A 224 2.54 32.67 -5.52
N GLN A 225 2.56 33.25 -4.33
CA GLN A 225 2.92 32.55 -3.10
C GLN A 225 1.70 31.82 -2.53
N ALA A 226 1.90 30.57 -2.12
CA ALA A 226 0.86 29.81 -1.46
C ALA A 226 0.65 30.28 -0.02
N ALA A 227 -0.61 30.43 0.38
CA ALA A 227 -1.01 30.65 1.76
C ALA A 227 -1.18 29.32 2.48
N ARG A 228 -0.88 29.27 3.78
CA ARG A 228 -1.05 28.08 4.61
C ARG A 228 -1.94 28.39 5.81
N ARG A 229 -2.83 27.45 6.13
CA ARG A 229 -3.73 27.53 7.28
C ARG A 229 -3.79 26.18 7.98
N ASP A 230 -3.51 26.18 9.27
CA ASP A 230 -3.55 24.98 10.10
C ASP A 230 -4.89 24.91 10.83
N LEU A 231 -5.52 23.74 10.76
CA LEU A 231 -6.83 23.46 11.33
C LEU A 231 -6.69 22.33 12.35
N ALA A 232 -7.33 22.48 13.51
CA ALA A 232 -7.53 21.39 14.44
C ALA A 232 -8.99 20.92 14.32
N LEU A 233 -9.21 19.76 13.71
CA LEU A 233 -10.53 19.21 13.46
C LEU A 233 -10.80 18.05 14.40
N VAL A 234 -11.85 18.15 15.21
CA VAL A 234 -12.34 17.04 16.03
C VAL A 234 -13.34 16.22 15.23
N VAL A 235 -13.12 14.91 15.19
CA VAL A 235 -13.97 13.93 14.48
C VAL A 235 -14.13 12.68 15.33
N GLN A 236 -15.16 11.88 15.03
CA GLN A 236 -15.27 10.52 15.58
C GLN A 236 -14.09 9.65 15.13
N ASP A 237 -13.69 8.68 15.96
CA ASP A 237 -12.54 7.80 15.69
C ASP A 237 -12.74 6.92 14.46
N SER A 238 -13.99 6.64 14.12
CA SER A 238 -14.43 5.90 12.93
C SER A 238 -14.21 6.66 11.62
N VAL A 239 -14.09 7.99 11.65
CA VAL A 239 -13.91 8.82 10.45
C VAL A 239 -12.55 8.53 9.83
N ARG A 240 -12.55 8.05 8.59
CA ARG A 240 -11.31 7.73 7.87
C ARG A 240 -10.55 9.00 7.49
N HIS A 241 -9.23 8.94 7.60
CA HIS A 241 -8.33 10.02 7.20
C HIS A 241 -8.55 10.44 5.74
N ASP A 242 -8.64 9.47 4.82
CA ASP A 242 -8.78 9.75 3.40
C ASP A 242 -10.11 10.43 3.04
N ALA A 243 -11.20 10.04 3.70
CA ALA A 243 -12.50 10.69 3.57
C ALA A 243 -12.44 12.17 4.00
N LEU A 244 -11.82 12.45 5.15
CA LEU A 244 -11.65 13.83 5.63
C LEU A 244 -10.77 14.66 4.68
N MET A 245 -9.64 14.11 4.25
CA MET A 245 -8.74 14.80 3.32
C MET A 245 -9.40 15.05 1.96
N ALA A 246 -10.24 14.12 1.48
CA ALA A 246 -11.02 14.30 0.26
C ALA A 246 -12.04 15.42 0.41
N ALA A 247 -12.81 15.44 1.50
CA ALA A 247 -13.80 16.49 1.76
C ALA A 247 -13.18 17.90 1.83
N LEU A 248 -12.00 18.02 2.46
CA LEU A 248 -11.27 19.29 2.53
C LEU A 248 -10.81 19.77 1.15
N ARG A 249 -10.29 18.85 0.31
CA ARG A 249 -9.81 19.14 -1.05
C ARG A 249 -10.90 19.30 -2.11
N ASP A 250 -12.14 18.92 -1.82
CA ASP A 250 -13.28 19.02 -2.75
C ASP A 250 -13.75 20.48 -2.93
N ASP A 251 -12.82 21.34 -3.35
CA ASP A 251 -13.01 22.77 -3.49
C ASP A 251 -13.36 23.12 -4.94
N ALA A 252 -14.63 23.46 -5.17
CA ALA A 252 -15.12 23.89 -6.47
C ALA A 252 -14.45 25.17 -6.99
N SER A 253 -13.87 25.99 -6.11
CA SER A 253 -13.13 27.20 -6.51
C SER A 253 -11.69 26.90 -6.95
N GLY A 254 -11.18 25.71 -6.65
CA GLY A 254 -9.82 25.27 -6.99
C GLY A 254 -8.70 25.94 -6.18
N LEU A 255 -9.02 26.68 -5.12
CA LEU A 255 -8.05 27.40 -4.29
C LEU A 255 -7.30 26.46 -3.35
N VAL A 256 -7.98 25.47 -2.76
CA VAL A 256 -7.34 24.46 -1.89
C VAL A 256 -6.51 23.50 -2.75
N ARG A 257 -5.19 23.65 -2.74
CA ARG A 257 -4.27 22.80 -3.51
C ARG A 257 -3.89 21.52 -2.79
N SER A 258 -3.77 21.57 -1.47
CA SER A 258 -3.50 20.38 -0.68
C SER A 258 -4.10 20.46 0.72
N ALA A 259 -4.33 19.28 1.30
CA ALA A 259 -4.69 19.08 2.70
C ALA A 259 -3.79 17.97 3.24
N THR A 260 -3.00 18.28 4.26
CA THR A 260 -1.97 17.40 4.82
C THR A 260 -2.19 17.25 6.32
N LEU A 261 -2.53 16.03 6.76
CA LEU A 261 -2.55 15.67 8.17
C LEU A 261 -1.11 15.63 8.70
N PHE A 262 -0.84 16.34 9.79
CA PHE A 262 0.50 16.36 10.41
C PHE A 262 0.51 16.00 11.90
N ASP A 263 -0.65 15.90 12.56
CA ASP A 263 -0.74 15.40 13.93
C ASP A 263 -2.10 14.72 14.20
N VAL A 264 -2.10 13.71 15.07
CA VAL A 264 -3.27 12.98 15.53
C VAL A 264 -3.24 12.92 17.05
N TYR A 265 -4.09 13.72 17.69
CA TYR A 265 -4.22 13.73 19.14
C TYR A 265 -5.44 12.91 19.58
N ARG A 266 -5.18 11.87 20.38
CA ARG A 266 -6.21 11.08 21.05
C ARG A 266 -6.31 11.53 22.52
N PRO A 267 -7.43 12.13 22.95
CA PRO A 267 -7.61 12.57 24.33
C PRO A 267 -7.61 11.38 25.30
N LYS A 268 -7.15 11.63 26.53
CA LYS A 268 -7.35 10.66 27.62
C LYS A 268 -8.83 10.62 28.01
N ALA A 269 -9.31 9.47 28.47
CA ALA A 269 -10.69 9.31 28.93
C ALA A 269 -11.04 10.38 29.99
N GLY A 270 -12.14 11.11 29.78
CA GLY A 270 -12.62 12.16 30.68
C GLY A 270 -12.08 13.58 30.41
N ALA A 271 -11.43 13.83 29.27
CA ALA A 271 -11.10 15.20 28.86
C ALA A 271 -12.39 16.01 28.58
N ALA A 272 -12.50 17.21 29.16
CA ALA A 272 -13.73 18.01 29.14
C ALA A 272 -14.22 18.42 27.73
N ASP A 273 -13.32 18.47 26.74
CA ASP A 273 -13.61 18.97 25.39
C ASP A 273 -13.81 17.86 24.34
N PHE A 274 -13.83 16.59 24.77
CA PHE A 274 -13.90 15.44 23.88
C PHE A 274 -14.90 14.39 24.36
N ALA A 275 -15.75 13.90 23.45
CA ALA A 275 -16.47 12.66 23.68
C ALA A 275 -15.49 11.47 23.71
N ALA A 276 -15.92 10.35 24.31
CA ALA A 276 -15.07 9.17 24.53
C ALA A 276 -14.53 8.55 23.22
N ASP A 277 -15.20 8.78 22.10
CA ASP A 277 -14.89 8.26 20.76
C ASP A 277 -14.40 9.36 19.79
N GLU A 278 -13.96 10.51 20.28
CA GLU A 278 -13.41 11.59 19.45
C GLU A 278 -11.89 11.61 19.45
N ARG A 279 -11.33 12.12 18.34
CA ARG A 279 -9.91 12.47 18.20
C ARG A 279 -9.77 13.81 17.49
N SER A 280 -8.68 14.51 17.76
CA SER A 280 -8.31 15.75 17.07
C SER A 280 -7.28 15.48 15.99
N LEU A 281 -7.52 15.99 14.80
CA LEU A 281 -6.66 15.87 13.62
C LEU A 281 -6.14 17.26 13.26
N ALA A 282 -4.82 17.44 13.28
CA ALA A 282 -4.20 18.69 12.84
C ALA A 282 -3.88 18.61 11.35
N VAL A 283 -4.51 19.49 10.56
CA VAL A 283 -4.46 19.47 9.11
C VAL A 283 -3.98 20.82 8.61
N ARG A 284 -2.97 20.82 7.73
CA ARG A 284 -2.51 22.00 7.01
C ARG A 284 -3.18 22.06 5.65
N LEU A 285 -3.91 23.14 5.39
CA LEU A 285 -4.38 23.49 4.06
C LEU A 285 -3.34 24.39 3.37
N GLU A 286 -3.03 24.09 2.11
CA GLU A 286 -2.30 24.99 1.23
C GLU A 286 -3.26 25.58 0.20
N LEU A 287 -3.37 26.91 0.17
CA LEU A 287 -4.26 27.66 -0.69
C LEU A 287 -3.45 28.48 -1.69
N LEU A 288 -3.83 28.45 -2.97
CA LEU A 288 -3.13 29.16 -4.03
C LEU A 288 -4.07 29.43 -5.21
N SER A 289 -4.08 30.68 -5.68
CA SER A 289 -4.62 31.05 -6.99
C SER A 289 -3.49 31.18 -8.00
N ASP A 290 -3.76 30.80 -9.25
CA ASP A 290 -2.82 30.96 -10.36
C ASP A 290 -2.80 32.42 -10.89
N ASP A 291 -3.87 33.17 -10.63
CA ASP A 291 -4.10 34.50 -11.21
C ASP A 291 -3.56 35.63 -10.32
N ALA A 292 -3.77 35.55 -9.01
CA ALA A 292 -3.43 36.63 -8.07
C ALA A 292 -3.07 36.11 -6.68
N THR A 293 -2.31 36.93 -5.94
CA THR A 293 -2.10 36.71 -4.51
C THR A 293 -3.44 36.73 -3.77
N LEU A 294 -3.66 35.76 -2.89
CA LEU A 294 -4.87 35.68 -2.08
C LEU A 294 -4.86 36.73 -0.98
N THR A 295 -5.98 37.43 -0.79
CA THR A 295 -6.20 38.28 0.38
C THR A 295 -6.68 37.44 1.56
N ASP A 296 -6.56 37.96 2.78
CA ASP A 296 -6.99 37.23 3.98
C ASP A 296 -8.50 36.91 3.94
N GLU A 297 -9.33 37.81 3.40
CA GLU A 297 -10.78 37.57 3.28
C GLU A 297 -11.09 36.36 2.37
N VAL A 298 -10.34 36.21 1.27
CA VAL A 298 -10.50 35.07 0.35
C VAL A 298 -10.00 33.79 1.00
N ILE A 299 -8.88 33.85 1.72
CA ILE A 299 -8.33 32.70 2.44
C ILE A 299 -9.32 32.21 3.49
N ASP A 300 -9.86 33.11 4.31
CA ASP A 300 -10.77 32.78 5.40
C ASP A 300 -12.09 32.22 4.86
N ALA A 301 -12.61 32.76 3.76
CA ALA A 301 -13.78 32.23 3.08
C ALA A 301 -13.55 30.80 2.54
N ALA A 302 -12.39 30.55 1.93
CA ALA A 302 -12.03 29.23 1.41
C ALA A 302 -11.85 28.19 2.54
N VAL A 303 -11.21 28.59 3.66
CA VAL A 303 -11.08 27.75 4.85
C VAL A 303 -12.45 27.44 5.46
N ALA A 304 -13.32 28.44 5.63
CA ALA A 304 -14.67 28.24 6.14
C ALA A 304 -15.48 27.26 5.26
N SER A 305 -15.36 27.39 3.93
CA SER A 305 -15.98 26.46 2.99
C SER A 305 -15.42 25.03 3.11
N ALA A 306 -14.10 24.88 3.26
CA ALA A 306 -13.47 23.58 3.48
C ALA A 306 -13.93 22.91 4.78
N ILE A 307 -14.01 23.68 5.87
CA ILE A 307 -14.54 23.20 7.15
C ILE A 307 -16.00 22.78 6.98
N ALA A 308 -16.84 23.59 6.34
CA ALA A 308 -18.25 23.25 6.12
C ALA A 308 -18.44 21.93 5.36
N ARG A 309 -17.62 21.66 4.33
CA ARG A 309 -17.61 20.36 3.62
C ARG A 309 -17.17 19.21 4.53
N ALA A 310 -16.11 19.40 5.32
CA ALA A 310 -15.66 18.41 6.28
C ALA A 310 -16.71 18.14 7.37
N THR A 311 -17.43 19.15 7.82
CA THR A 311 -18.57 19.02 8.75
C THR A 311 -19.69 18.21 8.12
N ALA A 312 -20.09 18.55 6.89
CA ALA A 312 -21.18 17.85 6.20
C ALA A 312 -20.84 16.38 5.88
N ALA A 313 -19.63 16.10 5.42
CA ALA A 313 -19.22 14.76 4.99
C ALA A 313 -18.73 13.86 6.13
N CYS A 314 -18.15 14.43 7.19
CA CYS A 314 -17.44 13.67 8.22
C CYS A 314 -17.84 14.05 9.66
N GLY A 315 -18.79 14.98 9.86
CA GLY A 315 -19.14 15.46 11.19
C GLY A 315 -18.01 16.22 11.88
N ALA A 316 -17.03 16.73 11.12
CA ALA A 316 -15.90 17.45 11.69
C ALA A 316 -16.32 18.78 12.33
N ARG A 317 -15.74 19.10 13.48
CA ARG A 317 -15.88 20.42 14.13
C ARG A 317 -14.51 21.03 14.39
N LEU A 318 -14.40 22.35 14.26
CA LEU A 318 -13.18 23.05 14.63
C LEU A 318 -12.99 22.99 16.15
N ARG A 319 -11.78 22.71 16.60
CA ARG A 319 -11.42 22.77 18.02
C ARG A 319 -11.31 24.24 18.45
N ALA A 320 -11.99 24.58 19.54
CA ALA A 320 -11.90 25.89 20.20
C ALA A 320 -10.56 26.08 20.93
#